data_AF-A0A3D5UNM7-F1
#
_entry.id   AF-A0A3D5UNM7-F1
#
_cell.length_a   1.000
_cell.length_b   1.000
_cell.length_c   1.000
_cell.angle_alpha   90.00
_cell.angle_beta   90.00
_cell.angle_gamma   90.00
#
_symmetry.space_group_name_H-M   'P 1'
#
loop_
_entity.id
_entity.type
_entity.pdbx_description
1 polymer ?
#
loop_
_entity_poly.entity_id
_entity_poly.type
_entity_poly.pdbx_seq_one_letter_code
_entity_poly.pdbx_strand_id
1 'polypeptide(L)'
;YKVEFVLTFTKTDGDLSVSCSNQKIPCDENNLVYKVAELLKKAYEIKEGVHIHIEKKIPLEAGLAGGSTNAAATFRALKELWSIPIKMEEMVNYAKSIGADIPYCLRGGTALAEGIGEILTPLV
;
A
#
# COMPACT_ATOMS: atom_id res chain seq x y z
N TYR A 1 -12.05 16.67 -13.00
CA TYR A 1 -10.79 16.50 -12.25
C TYR A 1 -10.52 15.02 -12.10
N LYS A 2 -9.40 14.52 -12.63
CA LYS A 2 -9.03 13.10 -12.55
C LYS A 2 -8.13 12.93 -11.33
N VAL A 3 -8.58 12.16 -10.34
CA VAL A 3 -7.77 11.83 -9.17
C VAL A 3 -6.81 10.73 -9.59
N GLU A 4 -5.55 11.08 -9.83
CA GLU A 4 -4.51 10.13 -10.21
C GLU A 4 -3.33 10.20 -9.24
N PHE A 5 -2.92 9.03 -8.75
CA PHE A 5 -1.62 8.80 -8.14
C PHE A 5 -0.89 7.74 -8.97
N VAL A 6 0.42 7.90 -9.10
CA VAL A 6 1.28 6.93 -9.78
C VAL A 6 2.30 6.42 -8.78
N LEU A 7 2.45 5.10 -8.70
CA LEU A 7 3.47 4.44 -7.92
C LEU A 7 4.48 3.81 -8.87
N THR A 8 5.74 4.17 -8.71
CA THR A 8 6.85 3.58 -9.48
C THR A 8 7.73 2.77 -8.55
N PHE A 9 8.02 1.53 -8.94
CA PHE A 9 8.82 0.59 -8.15
C PHE A 9 10.12 0.28 -8.88
N THR A 10 11.25 0.54 -8.24
CA THR A 10 12.58 0.27 -8.79
C THR A 10 13.33 -0.67 -7.86
N LYS A 11 13.82 -1.80 -8.36
CA LYS A 11 14.65 -2.72 -7.56
C LYS A 11 15.97 -2.05 -7.16
N THR A 12 16.44 -2.36 -5.96
CA THR A 12 17.72 -1.86 -5.40
C THR A 12 18.48 -2.99 -4.71
N ASP A 13 19.73 -2.74 -4.33
CA ASP A 13 20.66 -3.72 -3.73
C ASP A 13 20.41 -3.98 -2.24
N GLY A 14 19.14 -4.01 -1.83
CA GLY A 14 18.71 -4.39 -0.48
C GLY A 14 18.00 -3.29 0.29
N ASP A 15 18.19 -2.03 -0.09
CA ASP A 15 17.62 -0.91 0.66
C ASP A 15 16.14 -0.67 0.34
N LEU A 16 15.35 -0.41 1.38
CA LEU A 16 13.98 0.07 1.25
C LEU A 16 13.96 1.58 1.35
N SER A 17 13.33 2.24 0.38
CA SER A 17 13.14 3.69 0.44
C SER A 17 11.85 4.11 -0.24
N VAL A 18 11.24 5.18 0.27
CA VAL A 18 10.07 5.81 -0.32
C VAL A 18 10.40 7.27 -0.62
N SER A 19 9.99 7.75 -1.79
CA SER A 19 10.08 9.16 -2.14
C SER A 19 8.74 9.65 -2.68
N CYS A 20 8.51 10.96 -2.63
CA CYS A 20 7.24 11.54 -3.06
C CYS A 20 7.45 12.80 -3.88
N SER A 21 6.58 13.02 -4.87
CA SER A 21 6.62 14.23 -5.69
C SER A 21 6.29 15.51 -4.92
N ASN A 22 5.63 15.39 -3.77
CA ASN A 22 5.25 16.52 -2.93
C ASN A 22 5.85 16.38 -1.53
N GLN A 23 6.70 17.35 -1.14
CA GLN A 23 7.41 17.38 0.14
C GLN A 23 6.49 17.49 1.37
N LYS A 24 5.23 17.88 1.19
CA LYS A 24 4.24 17.94 2.28
C LYS A 24 3.68 16.57 2.66
N ILE A 25 4.02 15.51 1.91
CA ILE A 25 3.60 14.15 2.21
C ILE A 25 4.71 13.49 3.04
N PRO A 26 4.41 12.91 4.21
CA PRO A 26 5.38 12.13 4.97
C PRO A 26 5.73 10.86 4.18
N CYS A 27 6.98 10.78 3.72
CA CYS A 27 7.51 9.69 2.90
C CYS A 27 8.74 9.08 3.59
N ASP A 28 8.60 8.95 4.90
CA ASP A 28 9.51 8.28 5.82
C ASP A 28 8.97 6.87 6.13
N GLU A 29 9.58 6.23 7.12
CA GLU A 29 9.20 4.92 7.65
C GLU A 29 7.77 4.86 8.24
N ASN A 30 7.15 6.02 8.52
CA ASN A 30 5.76 6.07 8.97
C ASN A 30 4.76 5.89 7.83
N ASN A 31 5.19 6.01 6.58
CA ASN A 31 4.35 5.85 5.40
C ASN A 31 3.83 4.41 5.27
N LEU A 32 2.53 4.24 5.03
CA LEU A 32 1.91 2.91 4.88
C LEU A 32 2.56 2.09 3.76
N VAL A 33 3.01 2.73 2.67
CA VAL A 33 3.71 2.07 1.58
C VAL A 33 5.05 1.49 2.03
N TYR A 34 5.81 2.25 2.85
CA TYR A 34 7.05 1.78 3.43
C TYR A 34 6.79 0.57 4.35
N LYS A 35 5.79 0.67 5.22
CA LYS A 35 5.42 -0.41 6.16
C LYS A 35 5.02 -1.70 5.45
N VAL A 36 4.30 -1.62 4.33
CA VAL A 36 3.99 -2.81 3.50
C VAL A 36 5.26 -3.42 2.93
N ALA A 37 6.14 -2.61 2.35
CA ALA A 37 7.38 -3.09 1.75
C ALA A 37 8.28 -3.76 2.80
N GLU A 38 8.43 -3.13 3.96
CA GLU A 38 9.21 -3.67 5.08
C GLU A 38 8.60 -4.97 5.61
N LEU A 39 7.28 -5.01 5.82
CA LEU A 39 6.60 -6.20 6.30
C LEU A 39 6.79 -7.38 5.35
N LEU A 40 6.57 -7.18 4.04
CA LEU A 40 6.72 -8.25 3.06
C LEU A 40 8.18 -8.70 2.93
N LYS A 41 9.12 -7.75 2.95
CA LYS A 41 10.56 -8.07 2.91
C LYS A 41 10.96 -8.95 4.09
N LYS A 42 10.52 -8.61 5.31
CA LYS A 42 10.79 -9.39 6.53
C LYS A 42 10.08 -10.75 6.52
N ALA A 43 8.79 -10.79 6.16
CA ALA A 43 7.99 -12.01 6.22
C ALA A 43 8.43 -13.09 5.23
N TYR A 44 9.04 -12.69 4.11
CA TYR A 44 9.51 -13.61 3.06
C TYR A 44 11.03 -13.62 2.90
N GLU A 45 11.77 -13.05 3.85
CA GLU A 45 13.24 -13.00 3.88
C GLU A 45 13.86 -12.49 2.56
N ILE A 46 13.20 -11.50 1.93
CA ILE A 46 13.61 -10.94 0.65
C ILE A 46 14.91 -10.15 0.83
N LYS A 47 15.93 -10.49 0.04
CA LYS A 47 17.24 -9.83 0.09
C LYS A 47 17.25 -8.56 -0.75
N GLU A 48 16.54 -8.56 -1.87
CA GLU A 48 16.41 -7.40 -2.75
C GLU A 48 15.73 -6.22 -2.05
N GLY A 49 16.13 -5.01 -2.42
CA GLY A 49 15.49 -3.78 -1.98
C GLY A 49 14.48 -3.28 -3.00
N VAL A 50 13.77 -2.22 -2.63
CA VAL A 50 12.90 -1.49 -3.55
C VAL A 50 12.87 -0.01 -3.17
N HIS A 51 13.05 0.83 -4.18
CA HIS A 51 12.70 2.24 -4.13
C HIS A 51 11.27 2.43 -4.66
N ILE A 52 10.42 3.09 -3.88
CA ILE A 52 9.03 3.37 -4.25
C ILE A 52 8.83 4.87 -4.36
N HIS A 53 8.55 5.37 -5.57
CA HIS A 53 8.22 6.77 -5.79
C HIS A 53 6.71 6.96 -5.89
N ILE A 54 6.17 7.90 -5.10
CA ILE A 54 4.75 8.26 -5.08
C ILE A 54 4.56 9.62 -5.75
N GLU A 55 3.98 9.63 -6.94
CA GLU A 55 3.55 10.85 -7.60
C GLU A 55 2.09 11.12 -7.28
N LYS A 56 1.81 12.21 -6.55
CA LYS A 56 0.44 12.70 -6.35
C LYS A 56 0.18 13.93 -7.21
N LYS A 57 -0.81 13.84 -8.10
CA LYS A 57 -1.28 14.96 -8.92
C LYS A 57 -2.41 15.76 -8.29
N ILE A 58 -2.73 15.50 -7.01
CA ILE A 58 -3.83 16.15 -6.28
C ILE A 58 -3.35 17.09 -5.16
N PRO A 59 -4.11 18.16 -4.84
CA PRO A 59 -3.89 18.96 -3.64
C PRO A 59 -4.09 18.12 -2.36
N LEU A 60 -3.26 18.34 -1.33
CA LEU A 60 -3.31 17.59 -0.07
C LEU A 60 -4.66 17.67 0.67
N GLU A 61 -5.42 18.74 0.44
CA GLU A 61 -6.59 19.13 1.25
C GLU A 61 -7.86 18.30 0.98
N ALA A 62 -7.84 17.37 0.01
CA ALA A 62 -9.04 16.70 -0.43
C ALA A 62 -9.55 15.56 0.49
N GLY A 63 -8.88 15.27 1.62
CA GLY A 63 -9.33 14.26 2.57
C GLY A 63 -9.47 12.84 1.99
N LEU A 64 -8.91 12.58 0.81
CA LEU A 64 -9.02 11.29 0.14
C LEU A 64 -7.96 10.33 0.69
N ALA A 65 -8.44 9.20 1.20
CA ALA A 65 -7.74 8.03 1.72
C ALA A 65 -6.73 7.38 0.75
N GLY A 66 -5.82 8.15 0.15
CA GLY A 66 -4.85 7.67 -0.83
C GLY A 66 -3.76 6.81 -0.20
N GLY A 67 -3.50 6.94 1.11
CA GLY A 67 -2.48 6.13 1.81
C GLY A 67 -2.82 4.64 1.77
N SER A 68 -4.07 4.29 2.11
CA SER A 68 -4.52 2.90 2.15
C SER A 68 -4.62 2.28 0.76
N THR A 69 -5.08 3.05 -0.22
CA THR A 69 -5.09 2.62 -1.62
C THR A 69 -3.67 2.41 -2.16
N ASN A 70 -2.73 3.31 -1.83
CA ASN A 70 -1.33 3.14 -2.20
C ASN A 70 -0.74 1.88 -1.55
N ALA A 71 -1.00 1.65 -0.26
CA ALA A 71 -0.54 0.46 0.44
C ALA A 71 -1.08 -0.84 -0.17
N ALA A 72 -2.37 -0.86 -0.55
CA ALA A 72 -2.98 -1.99 -1.26
C ALA A 72 -2.35 -2.22 -2.64
N ALA A 73 -2.06 -1.16 -3.39
CA ALA A 73 -1.33 -1.24 -4.65
C ALA A 73 0.09 -1.76 -4.46
N THR A 74 0.79 -1.33 -3.40
CA THR A 74 2.12 -1.82 -3.02
C THR A 74 2.13 -3.32 -2.72
N PHE A 75 1.14 -3.85 -1.99
CA PHE A 75 1.04 -5.31 -1.78
C PHE A 75 1.01 -6.07 -3.10
N ARG A 76 0.18 -5.63 -4.05
CA ARG A 76 0.04 -6.25 -5.37
C ARG A 76 1.34 -6.14 -6.19
N ALA A 77 1.92 -4.95 -6.24
CA ALA A 77 3.15 -4.70 -6.98
C ALA A 77 4.34 -5.50 -6.44
N LEU A 78 4.53 -5.54 -5.11
CA LEU A 78 5.64 -6.26 -4.50
C LEU A 78 5.47 -7.77 -4.52
N LYS A 79 4.22 -8.26 -4.43
CA LYS A 79 3.90 -9.66 -4.70
C LYS A 79 4.48 -10.09 -6.06
N GLU A 80 4.25 -9.30 -7.10
CA GLU A 80 4.74 -9.60 -8.45
C GLU A 80 6.25 -9.35 -8.57
N LEU A 81 6.74 -8.20 -8.09
CA LEU A 81 8.14 -7.77 -8.22
C LEU A 81 9.13 -8.74 -7.56
N TRP A 82 8.75 -9.28 -6.41
CA TRP A 82 9.55 -10.24 -5.63
C TRP A 82 9.06 -11.69 -5.79
N SER A 83 8.08 -11.94 -6.66
CA SER A 83 7.53 -13.29 -6.92
C SER A 83 7.08 -14.01 -5.65
N ILE A 84 6.46 -13.26 -4.74
CA ILE A 84 6.01 -13.78 -3.45
C ILE A 84 4.73 -14.62 -3.64
N PRO A 85 4.66 -15.86 -3.12
CA PRO A 85 3.50 -16.73 -3.26
C PRO A 85 2.36 -16.38 -2.27
N ILE A 86 2.05 -15.10 -2.07
CA ILE A 86 1.07 -14.64 -1.09
C ILE A 86 -0.36 -14.65 -1.66
N LYS A 87 -1.31 -15.19 -0.88
CA LYS A 87 -2.74 -15.20 -1.22
C LYS A 87 -3.46 -13.94 -0.73
N MET A 88 -4.65 -13.67 -1.29
CA MET A 88 -5.45 -12.49 -0.92
C MET A 88 -5.77 -12.42 0.57
N GLU A 89 -6.16 -13.55 1.19
CA GLU A 89 -6.49 -13.59 2.62
C GLU A 89 -5.26 -13.30 3.51
N GLU A 90 -4.07 -13.74 3.10
CA GLU A 90 -2.82 -13.42 3.81
C GLU A 90 -2.45 -11.94 3.65
N MET A 91 -2.60 -11.37 2.44
CA MET A 91 -2.42 -9.93 2.23
C MET A 91 -3.37 -9.11 3.11
N VAL A 92 -4.64 -9.53 3.22
CA VAL A 92 -5.63 -8.90 4.09
C VAL A 92 -5.23 -9.00 5.57
N ASN A 93 -4.73 -10.16 6.01
CA ASN A 93 -4.29 -10.34 7.39
C ASN A 93 -3.09 -9.44 7.73
N TYR A 94 -2.11 -9.33 6.84
CA TYR A 94 -1.01 -8.38 7.04
C TYR A 94 -1.46 -6.92 6.96
N ALA A 95 -2.42 -6.61 6.08
CA ALA A 95 -2.95 -5.27 5.94
C ALA A 95 -3.61 -4.75 7.23
N LYS A 96 -4.28 -5.62 7.99
CA LYS A 96 -4.93 -5.26 9.28
C LYS A 96 -3.94 -4.71 10.30
N SER A 97 -2.69 -5.16 10.33
CA SER A 97 -1.68 -4.64 11.25
C SER A 97 -1.05 -3.32 10.81
N ILE A 98 -1.29 -2.89 9.56
CA ILE A 98 -0.72 -1.67 8.99
C ILE A 98 -1.76 -0.53 8.99
N GLY A 99 -3.01 -0.83 8.63
CA GLY A 99 -4.08 0.17 8.59
C GLY A 99 -5.45 -0.45 8.34
N ALA A 100 -6.47 0.05 9.06
CA ALA A 100 -7.83 -0.50 9.04
C ALA A 100 -8.50 -0.47 7.65
N ASP A 101 -8.19 0.54 6.83
CA ASP A 101 -8.81 0.69 5.50
C ASP A 101 -8.08 -0.09 4.38
N ILE A 102 -6.87 -0.60 4.63
CA ILE A 102 -6.08 -1.30 3.60
C ILE A 102 -6.74 -2.61 3.14
N PRO A 103 -7.32 -3.45 4.02
CA PRO A 103 -8.10 -4.62 3.62
C PRO A 103 -9.22 -4.30 2.60
N TYR A 104 -9.91 -3.18 2.80
CA TYR A 104 -10.95 -2.73 1.87
C TYR A 104 -10.36 -2.37 0.51
N CYS A 105 -9.29 -1.56 0.49
CA CYS A 105 -8.59 -1.20 -0.73
C CYS A 105 -8.01 -2.42 -1.47
N LEU A 106 -7.61 -3.48 -0.77
CA LEU A 106 -7.12 -4.72 -1.35
C LEU A 106 -8.22 -5.52 -2.03
N ARG A 107 -9.39 -5.65 -1.40
CA ARG A 107 -10.53 -6.39 -1.97
C ARG A 107 -11.16 -5.62 -3.13
N GLY A 108 -11.29 -4.30 -3.02
CA GLY A 108 -12.01 -3.47 -3.99
C GLY A 108 -13.51 -3.78 -4.05
N GLY A 109 -14.20 -3.20 -5.04
CA GLY A 109 -15.65 -3.32 -5.18
C GLY A 109 -16.44 -2.43 -4.22
N THR A 110 -17.76 -2.61 -4.19
CA THR A 110 -18.62 -2.01 -3.17
C THR A 110 -18.74 -2.99 -2.01
N ALA A 111 -18.51 -2.53 -0.78
CA ALA A 111 -18.74 -3.35 0.40
C ALA A 111 -19.33 -2.50 1.52
N LEU A 112 -20.20 -3.13 2.32
CA LEU A 112 -20.61 -2.63 3.61
C LEU A 112 -19.43 -2.80 4.57
N ALA A 113 -18.94 -1.68 5.10
CA ALA A 113 -17.94 -1.67 6.16
C ALA A 113 -18.63 -1.52 7.51
N GLU A 114 -18.36 -2.44 8.43
CA GLU A 114 -18.92 -2.47 9.78
C GLU A 114 -17.77 -2.43 10.82
N GLY A 115 -18.09 -2.05 12.07
CA GLY A 115 -17.09 -1.81 13.11
C GLY A 115 -16.31 -0.50 12.88
N ILE A 116 -14.99 -0.56 13.00
CA ILE A 116 -14.04 0.49 12.58
C ILE A 116 -13.57 0.30 11.13
N GLY A 117 -14.23 -0.56 10.35
CA GLY A 117 -13.86 -0.90 8.97
C GLY A 117 -13.14 -2.25 8.82
N GLU A 118 -13.02 -3.03 9.91
CA GLU A 118 -12.38 -4.34 9.93
C GLU A 118 -13.27 -5.47 9.39
N ILE A 119 -14.60 -5.28 9.41
CA ILE A 119 -15.59 -6.21 8.86
C ILE A 119 -16.08 -5.64 7.53
N LEU A 120 -15.86 -6.40 6.46
CA LEU A 120 -16.20 -5.98 5.10
C LEU A 120 -17.09 -7.02 4.43
N THR A 121 -18.34 -6.65 4.16
CA THR A 121 -19.34 -7.49 3.49
C THR A 121 -19.58 -6.96 2.08
N PRO A 122 -19.22 -7.69 1.01
CA PRO A 122 -19.43 -7.23 -0.37
C PRO A 122 -20.91 -6.92 -0.65
N LEU A 123 -21.17 -5.77 -1.29
CA LEU A 123 -22.48 -5.41 -1.82
C LEU A 123 -22.41 -5.44 -3.36
N VAL A 124 -23.34 -6.16 -3.98
CA VAL A 124 -23.54 -6.25 -5.43
C VAL A 124 -24.65 -5.32 -5.88
#